data_AF-A0A848JW88-F1
#
_entry.id   AF-A0A848JW88-F1
#
_cell.length_a   1.000
_cell.length_b   1.000
_cell.length_c   1.000
_cell.angle_alpha   90.00
_cell.angle_beta   90.00
_cell.angle_gamma   90.00
#
_symmetry.space_group_name_H-M   'P 1'
#
loop_
_entity.id
_entity.type
_entity.pdbx_description
1 polymer ?
#
loop_
_entity_poly.entity_id
_entity_poly.type
_entity_poly.pdbx_seq_one_letter_code
_entity_poly.pdbx_strand_id
1 'polypeptide(L)'
;MTPHRKVHALVDAVAAGDLRAFEELYRLTSPKLYGIVLRLLRRPELASEAMRQAYRRVRSDAHTLRQNEDPVCWMVSIARGCALDMAWKRPVGDAFEPFDAAQRGNDPIASPHRSPALTRLLTCLGRLPEERRRMLLLAFYDGWSYEALSVYFDAPAPAIRAWMARSIHQLGEFLGRRS
;
A
#
# COMPACT_ATOMS: atom_id res chain seq x y z
N MET A 1 17.54 -12.06 -14.85
CA MET A 1 16.68 -12.39 -13.69
C MET A 1 15.60 -11.32 -13.59
N THR A 2 14.31 -11.67 -13.52
CA THR A 2 13.24 -10.67 -13.40
C THR A 2 13.41 -9.90 -12.08
N PRO A 3 13.08 -8.59 -12.02
CA PRO A 3 13.22 -7.78 -10.80
C PRO A 3 12.59 -8.44 -9.58
N HIS A 4 11.42 -9.07 -9.76
CA HIS A 4 10.71 -9.82 -8.71
C HIS A 4 11.53 -11.00 -8.15
N ARG A 5 12.16 -11.81 -9.01
CA ARG A 5 12.97 -12.96 -8.58
C ARG A 5 14.25 -12.52 -7.85
N LYS A 6 14.82 -11.38 -8.23
CA LYS A 6 15.95 -10.78 -7.52
C LYS A 6 15.56 -10.34 -6.12
N VAL A 7 14.45 -9.62 -5.97
CA VAL A 7 13.97 -9.16 -4.65
C VAL A 7 13.65 -10.37 -3.75
N HIS A 8 13.03 -11.41 -4.29
CA HIS A 8 12.75 -12.63 -3.51
C HIS A 8 14.03 -13.25 -2.93
N ALA A 9 15.05 -13.48 -3.77
CA ALA A 9 16.32 -14.05 -3.33
C ALA A 9 17.04 -13.16 -2.29
N LEU A 10 16.89 -11.84 -2.40
CA LEU A 10 17.43 -10.91 -1.39
C LEU A 10 16.70 -11.06 -0.05
N VAL A 11 15.37 -11.21 -0.04
CA VAL A 11 14.61 -11.47 1.20
C VAL A 11 15.01 -12.80 1.82
N ASP A 12 15.18 -13.86 1.02
CA ASP A 12 15.65 -15.16 1.50
C ASP A 12 17.05 -15.05 2.16
N ALA A 13 17.97 -14.31 1.54
CA ALA A 13 19.29 -14.06 2.10
C ALA A 13 19.25 -13.20 3.39
N VAL A 14 18.33 -12.23 3.45
CA VAL A 14 18.07 -11.44 4.68
C VAL A 14 17.56 -12.33 5.80
N ALA A 15 16.68 -13.30 5.51
CA ALA A 15 16.22 -14.28 6.49
C ALA A 15 17.37 -15.15 7.03
N ALA A 16 18.41 -15.39 6.23
CA ALA A 16 19.64 -16.06 6.64
C ALA A 16 20.65 -15.14 7.36
N GLY A 17 20.34 -13.85 7.54
CA GLY A 17 21.17 -12.89 8.27
C GLY A 17 22.18 -12.10 7.41
N ASP A 18 22.10 -12.19 6.07
CA ASP A 18 23.02 -11.48 5.18
C ASP A 18 22.76 -9.95 5.19
N LEU A 19 23.69 -9.21 5.77
CA LEU A 19 23.64 -7.74 5.85
C LEU A 19 23.82 -7.06 4.49
N ARG A 20 24.60 -7.63 3.57
CA ARG A 20 24.79 -7.07 2.22
C ARG A 20 23.52 -7.25 1.39
N ALA A 21 22.85 -8.39 1.54
CA ALA A 21 21.55 -8.61 0.92
C ALA A 21 20.51 -7.60 1.43
N PHE A 22 20.54 -7.29 2.73
CA PHE A 22 19.65 -6.28 3.32
C PHE A 22 19.88 -4.88 2.75
N GLU A 23 21.13 -4.47 2.59
CA GLU A 23 21.49 -3.18 2.00
C GLU A 23 21.07 -3.07 0.52
N GLU A 24 21.30 -4.12 -0.28
CA GLU A 24 20.84 -4.17 -1.67
C GLU A 24 19.31 -4.15 -1.77
N LEU A 25 18.62 -4.90 -0.89
CA LEU A 25 17.17 -4.90 -0.81
C LEU A 25 16.64 -3.49 -0.52
N TYR A 26 17.26 -2.79 0.44
CA TYR A 26 16.93 -1.40 0.77
C TYR A 26 17.11 -0.48 -0.44
N ARG A 27 18.26 -0.54 -1.13
CA ARG A 27 18.53 0.31 -2.30
C ARG A 27 17.51 0.11 -3.42
N LEU A 28 17.10 -1.13 -3.67
CA LEU A 28 16.14 -1.45 -4.74
C LEU A 28 14.69 -1.06 -4.42
N THR A 29 14.30 -1.07 -3.15
CA THR A 29 12.87 -0.98 -2.78
C THR A 29 12.52 0.30 -2.02
N SER A 30 13.48 0.96 -1.39
CA SER A 30 13.24 2.17 -0.57
C SER A 30 12.58 3.33 -1.32
N PRO A 31 12.90 3.65 -2.60
CA PRO A 31 12.24 4.78 -3.28
C PRO A 31 10.73 4.54 -3.43
N LYS A 32 10.35 3.32 -3.80
CA LYS A 32 8.93 2.93 -3.98
C LYS A 32 8.18 2.92 -2.66
N LEU A 33 8.75 2.31 -1.62
CA LEU A 33 8.13 2.25 -0.31
C LEU A 33 8.03 3.63 0.34
N TYR A 34 9.07 4.47 0.21
CA TYR A 34 9.06 5.83 0.72
C TYR A 34 7.97 6.67 0.08
N GLY A 35 7.78 6.57 -1.25
CA GLY A 35 6.69 7.27 -1.93
C GLY A 35 5.30 6.88 -1.41
N ILE A 36 5.08 5.60 -1.11
CA ILE A 36 3.81 5.12 -0.51
C ILE A 36 3.63 5.69 0.89
N VAL A 37 4.66 5.56 1.74
CA VAL A 37 4.63 6.00 3.14
C VAL A 37 4.47 7.52 3.25
N LEU A 38 5.21 8.29 2.45
CA LEU A 38 5.13 9.75 2.41
C LEU A 38 3.73 10.22 2.01
N ARG A 39 3.08 9.53 1.07
CA ARG A 39 1.72 9.89 0.64
C ARG A 39 0.68 9.66 1.73
N LEU A 40 0.85 8.61 2.55
CA LEU A 40 -0.03 8.32 3.68
C LEU A 40 0.17 9.31 4.83
N LEU A 41 1.42 9.64 5.14
CA LEU A 41 1.77 10.46 6.31
C LEU A 41 1.83 11.96 6.04
N ARG A 42 2.06 12.36 4.79
CA ARG A 42 2.24 13.76 4.33
C ARG A 42 3.31 14.56 5.08
N ARG A 43 4.23 13.87 5.76
CA ARG A 43 5.26 14.44 6.64
C ARG A 43 6.58 13.68 6.46
N PRO A 44 7.61 14.27 5.83
CA PRO A 44 8.88 13.58 5.54
C PRO A 44 9.56 12.98 6.77
N GLU A 45 9.46 13.63 7.91
CA GLU A 45 10.01 13.19 9.20
C GLU A 45 9.33 11.91 9.70
N LEU A 46 7.99 11.87 9.63
CA LEU A 46 7.23 10.67 10.00
C LEU A 46 7.46 9.56 8.98
N ALA A 47 7.54 9.89 7.70
CA ALA A 47 7.83 8.92 6.66
C ALA A 47 9.19 8.24 6.86
N SER A 48 10.19 9.01 7.29
CA SER A 48 11.54 8.49 7.58
C SER A 48 11.55 7.56 8.80
N GLU A 49 10.75 7.84 9.84
CA GLU A 49 10.59 6.94 10.99
C GLU A 49 9.79 5.67 10.61
N ALA A 50 8.72 5.82 9.83
CA ALA A 50 7.93 4.68 9.34
C ALA A 50 8.76 3.74 8.48
N MET A 51 9.62 4.28 7.60
CA MET A 51 10.54 3.46 6.80
C MET A 51 11.55 2.71 7.67
N ARG A 52 12.10 3.35 8.72
CA ARG A 52 12.99 2.66 9.66
C ARG A 52 12.28 1.51 10.36
N GLN A 53 11.05 1.72 10.82
CA GLN A 53 10.23 0.66 11.43
C GLN A 53 9.90 -0.46 10.43
N ALA A 54 9.52 -0.10 9.21
CA ALA A 54 9.21 -1.04 8.15
C ALA A 54 10.39 -1.94 7.83
N TYR A 55 11.59 -1.38 7.65
CA TYR A 55 12.79 -2.18 7.36
C TYR A 55 13.27 -3.03 8.54
N ARG A 56 13.08 -2.56 9.78
CA ARG A 56 13.29 -3.42 10.97
C ARG A 56 12.36 -4.64 10.92
N ARG A 57 11.08 -4.44 10.59
CA ARG A 57 10.10 -5.51 10.42
C ARG A 57 10.39 -6.42 9.23
N VAL A 58 10.77 -5.87 8.09
CA VAL A 58 11.20 -6.67 6.92
C VAL A 58 12.33 -7.61 7.31
N ARG A 59 13.30 -7.15 8.10
CA ARG A 59 14.40 -8.00 8.56
C ARG A 59 13.93 -9.07 9.55
N SER A 60 13.10 -8.72 10.55
CA SER A 60 12.60 -9.69 11.53
C SER A 60 11.66 -10.73 10.92
N ASP A 61 10.85 -10.31 9.96
CA ASP A 61 9.75 -11.09 9.40
C ASP A 61 10.13 -11.74 8.05
N ALA A 62 11.38 -11.59 7.58
CA ALA A 62 11.83 -12.09 6.29
C ALA A 62 11.53 -13.59 6.08
N HIS A 63 11.64 -14.39 7.14
CA HIS A 63 11.34 -15.83 7.14
C HIS A 63 9.86 -16.17 6.91
N THR A 64 8.96 -15.19 7.02
CA THR A 64 7.51 -15.38 6.83
C THR A 64 7.08 -15.26 5.37
N LEU A 65 7.94 -14.72 4.50
CA LEU A 65 7.65 -14.60 3.08
C LEU A 65 7.53 -16.00 2.45
N ARG A 66 6.40 -16.27 1.81
CA ARG A 66 6.16 -17.52 1.09
C ARG A 66 6.68 -17.44 -0.33
N GLN A 67 7.15 -18.57 -0.88
CA GLN A 67 7.71 -18.68 -2.23
C GLN A 67 6.75 -18.20 -3.36
N ASN A 68 5.44 -18.34 -3.13
CA ASN A 68 4.41 -17.94 -4.11
C ASN A 68 3.92 -16.49 -3.89
N GLU A 69 4.45 -15.79 -2.90
CA GLU A 69 4.06 -14.43 -2.56
C GLU A 69 4.95 -13.40 -3.26
N ASP A 70 4.38 -12.28 -3.69
CA ASP A 70 5.16 -11.20 -4.28
C ASP A 70 5.92 -10.44 -3.16
N PRO A 71 7.26 -10.48 -3.16
CA PRO A 71 8.05 -9.92 -2.06
C PRO A 71 7.88 -8.40 -1.96
N VAL A 72 7.66 -7.72 -3.09
CA VAL A 72 7.42 -6.27 -3.09
C VAL A 72 6.05 -5.97 -2.51
N CYS A 73 5.01 -6.74 -2.86
CA CYS A 73 3.68 -6.59 -2.27
C CYS A 73 3.69 -6.85 -0.76
N TRP A 74 4.42 -7.87 -0.31
CA TRP A 74 4.62 -8.17 1.11
C TRP A 74 5.31 -7.00 1.84
N MET A 75 6.41 -6.46 1.30
CA MET A 75 7.09 -5.30 1.87
C MET A 75 6.21 -4.04 1.89
N VAL A 76 5.41 -3.80 0.84
CA VAL A 76 4.43 -2.71 0.79
C VAL A 76 3.41 -2.84 1.92
N SER A 77 2.98 -4.05 2.23
CA SER A 77 2.00 -4.32 3.29
C SER A 77 2.58 -3.98 4.67
N ILE A 78 3.84 -4.34 4.93
CA ILE A 78 4.57 -3.96 6.14
C ILE A 78 4.73 -2.44 6.24
N ALA A 79 5.24 -1.79 5.17
CA ALA A 79 5.50 -0.35 5.16
C ALA A 79 4.21 0.46 5.36
N ARG A 80 3.12 0.05 4.70
CA ARG A 80 1.80 0.66 4.87
C ARG A 80 1.28 0.47 6.30
N GLY A 81 1.43 -0.72 6.89
CA GLY A 81 1.07 -0.96 8.28
C GLY A 81 1.77 0.01 9.23
N CYS A 82 3.10 0.14 9.14
CA CYS A 82 3.87 1.09 9.94
C CYS A 82 3.41 2.55 9.74
N ALA A 83 3.10 2.95 8.51
CA ALA A 83 2.60 4.29 8.24
C ALA A 83 1.22 4.54 8.87
N LEU A 84 0.30 3.58 8.78
CA LEU A 84 -1.03 3.68 9.39
C LEU A 84 -0.97 3.69 10.91
N ASP A 85 -0.11 2.85 11.51
CA ASP A 85 0.11 2.83 12.95
C ASP A 85 0.60 4.19 13.47
N MET A 86 1.40 4.92 12.68
CA MET A 86 1.81 6.29 12.99
C MET A 86 0.69 7.31 12.79
N ALA A 87 -0.08 7.18 11.70
CA ALA A 87 -1.19 8.08 11.41
C ALA A 87 -2.27 8.00 12.50
N TRP A 88 -2.58 6.80 13.00
CA TRP A 88 -3.66 6.57 13.96
C TRP A 88 -3.28 6.86 15.42
N LYS A 89 -1.99 7.04 15.73
CA LYS A 89 -1.54 7.53 17.06
C LYS A 89 -1.76 9.04 17.24
N ARG A 90 -2.32 9.74 16.24
CA ARG A 90 -2.62 11.17 16.29
C ARG A 90 -4.00 11.41 16.91
N PRO A 91 -4.20 12.48 17.71
CA PRO A 91 -5.53 12.87 18.17
C PRO A 91 -6.47 13.13 16.98
N VAL A 92 -7.72 12.69 17.13
CA VAL A 92 -8.77 12.62 16.09
C VAL A 92 -9.04 13.95 15.37
N GLY A 93 -8.65 15.09 15.96
CA GLY A 93 -8.94 16.42 15.41
C GLY A 93 -7.99 16.93 14.33
N ASP A 94 -6.95 16.18 13.96
CA ASP A 94 -5.77 16.75 13.29
C ASP A 94 -5.48 16.16 11.89
N ALA A 95 -6.32 15.22 11.42
CA ALA A 95 -6.18 14.63 10.11
C ALA A 95 -7.53 14.11 9.64
N PHE A 96 -8.00 14.56 8.48
CA PHE A 96 -8.51 13.75 7.37
C PHE A 96 -8.95 14.69 6.24
N GLU A 97 -8.09 15.66 5.90
CA GLU A 97 -8.26 16.41 4.65
C GLU A 97 -8.06 15.44 3.48
N PRO A 98 -9.04 15.30 2.56
CA PRO A 98 -8.85 14.60 1.29
C PRO A 98 -7.55 15.03 0.62
N PHE A 99 -6.90 14.14 -0.12
CA PHE A 99 -5.69 14.50 -0.86
C PHE A 99 -6.01 15.63 -1.85
N ASP A 100 -5.50 16.83 -1.60
CA ASP A 100 -5.74 17.98 -2.47
C ASP A 100 -5.12 17.74 -3.85
N ALA A 101 -5.92 17.97 -4.89
CA ALA A 101 -5.57 17.82 -6.29
C ALA A 101 -4.31 18.60 -6.69
N ALA A 102 -3.98 19.67 -5.96
CA ALA A 102 -2.81 20.50 -6.20
C ALA A 102 -1.46 19.82 -5.88
N GLN A 103 -1.43 18.76 -5.04
CA GLN A 103 -0.20 18.02 -4.70
C GLN A 103 0.10 16.85 -5.67
N ARG A 104 -0.60 16.76 -6.80
CA ARG A 104 -0.55 15.66 -7.79
C ARG A 104 0.74 15.53 -8.61
N GLY A 105 1.77 16.33 -8.35
CA GLY A 105 3.00 16.35 -9.18
C GLY A 105 3.69 14.98 -9.37
N ASN A 106 3.38 14.00 -8.50
CA ASN A 106 3.87 12.63 -8.64
C ASN A 106 2.78 11.56 -8.39
N ASP A 107 1.51 11.88 -8.63
CA ASP A 107 0.39 10.94 -8.47
C ASP A 107 0.45 9.86 -9.59
N PRO A 108 0.71 8.58 -9.27
CA PRO A 108 0.78 7.52 -10.27
C PRO A 108 -0.56 7.33 -11.01
N ILE A 109 -1.69 7.59 -10.35
CA ILE A 109 -3.02 7.52 -10.95
C ILE A 109 -3.23 8.70 -11.90
N ALA A 110 -2.67 9.88 -11.62
CA ALA A 110 -2.77 11.04 -12.51
C ALA A 110 -1.69 11.08 -13.60
N SER A 111 -0.63 10.27 -13.48
CA SER A 111 0.49 10.26 -14.43
C SER A 111 0.03 10.00 -15.87
N PRO A 112 0.57 10.74 -16.87
CA PRO A 112 0.33 10.47 -18.29
C PRO A 112 1.01 9.19 -18.78
N HIS A 113 2.08 8.75 -18.10
CA HIS A 113 2.86 7.56 -18.47
C HIS A 113 2.47 6.37 -17.59
N ARG A 114 1.25 5.86 -17.76
CA ARG A 114 0.75 4.70 -17.01
C ARG A 114 1.25 3.40 -17.63
N SER A 115 1.66 2.46 -16.79
CA SER A 115 1.94 1.11 -17.26
C SER A 115 0.67 0.43 -17.80
N PRO A 116 0.78 -0.56 -18.69
CA PRO A 116 -0.38 -1.34 -19.15
C PRO A 116 -1.15 -1.98 -17.99
N ALA A 117 -0.43 -2.47 -16.97
CA ALA A 117 -1.02 -3.03 -15.76
C ALA A 117 -1.84 -1.99 -14.96
N LEU A 118 -1.30 -0.78 -14.79
CA LEU A 118 -2.01 0.31 -14.12
C LEU A 118 -3.24 0.76 -14.92
N THR A 119 -3.11 0.88 -16.24
CA THR A 119 -4.23 1.24 -17.13
C THR A 119 -5.36 0.22 -17.03
N ARG A 120 -5.03 -1.07 -17.04
CA ARG A 120 -6.00 -2.15 -16.87
C ARG A 120 -6.68 -2.10 -15.50
N LEU A 121 -5.91 -1.89 -14.43
CA LEU A 121 -6.46 -1.73 -13.08
C LEU A 121 -7.44 -0.56 -12.98
N LEU A 122 -7.06 0.62 -13.50
CA LEU A 122 -7.91 1.81 -13.47
C LEU A 122 -9.19 1.62 -14.30
N THR A 123 -9.10 0.91 -15.42
CA THR A 123 -10.26 0.52 -16.22
C THR A 123 -11.20 -0.38 -15.43
N CYS A 124 -10.67 -1.37 -14.70
CA CYS A 124 -11.47 -2.27 -13.86
C CYS A 124 -12.10 -1.54 -12.67
N LEU A 125 -11.35 -0.62 -12.04
CA LEU A 125 -11.88 0.27 -10.99
C LEU A 125 -13.03 1.13 -11.49
N GLY A 126 -12.96 1.61 -12.74
CA GLY A 126 -14.03 2.36 -13.40
C GLY A 126 -15.32 1.57 -13.63
N ARG A 127 -15.30 0.23 -13.52
CA ARG A 127 -16.49 -0.63 -13.64
C ARG A 127 -17.22 -0.83 -12.31
N LEU A 128 -16.59 -0.49 -11.18
CA LEU A 128 -17.25 -0.53 -9.89
C LEU A 128 -18.20 0.68 -9.75
N PRO A 129 -19.31 0.54 -9.01
CA PRO A 129 -20.11 1.70 -8.61
C PRO A 129 -19.28 2.74 -7.90
N GLU A 130 -19.63 4.01 -8.13
CA GLU A 130 -18.79 5.15 -7.76
C GLU A 130 -18.43 5.14 -6.27
N GLU A 131 -19.41 4.90 -5.39
CA GLU A 131 -19.18 4.87 -3.94
C GLU A 131 -18.21 3.77 -3.53
N ARG A 132 -18.31 2.58 -4.13
CA ARG A 132 -17.38 1.47 -3.84
C ARG A 132 -15.98 1.75 -4.35
N ARG A 133 -15.86 2.34 -5.55
CA ARG A 133 -14.58 2.83 -6.07
C ARG A 133 -13.97 3.88 -5.15
N ARG A 134 -14.76 4.86 -4.71
CA ARG A 134 -14.33 5.93 -3.80
C ARG A 134 -13.88 5.37 -2.46
N MET A 135 -14.64 4.44 -1.89
CA MET A 135 -14.30 3.76 -0.64
C MET A 135 -12.97 3.01 -0.74
N LEU A 136 -12.74 2.28 -1.83
CA LEU A 136 -11.46 1.60 -2.06
C LEU A 136 -10.29 2.58 -2.21
N LEU A 137 -10.49 3.70 -2.91
CA LEU A 137 -9.47 4.73 -3.02
C LEU A 137 -9.17 5.36 -1.66
N LEU A 138 -10.18 5.77 -0.90
CA LEU A 138 -9.97 6.34 0.43
C LEU A 138 -9.23 5.35 1.36
N ALA A 139 -9.59 4.07 1.34
CA ALA A 139 -8.93 3.05 2.13
C ALA A 139 -7.49 2.77 1.66
N PHE A 140 -7.31 2.33 0.41
CA PHE A 140 -6.03 1.80 -0.08
C PHE A 140 -5.11 2.88 -0.62
N TYR A 141 -5.68 3.93 -1.22
CA TYR A 141 -4.95 5.05 -1.76
C TYR A 141 -4.68 6.09 -0.68
N ASP A 142 -5.70 6.56 0.06
CA ASP A 142 -5.54 7.67 1.02
C ASP A 142 -5.29 7.22 2.47
N GLY A 143 -5.39 5.92 2.77
CA GLY A 143 -5.05 5.37 4.09
C GLY A 143 -6.13 5.52 5.15
N TRP A 144 -7.38 5.77 4.77
CA TRP A 144 -8.48 5.93 5.72
C TRP A 144 -8.74 4.64 6.50
N SER A 145 -9.00 4.78 7.80
CA SER A 145 -9.40 3.65 8.66
C SER A 145 -10.85 3.24 8.38
N TYR A 146 -11.22 2.03 8.81
CA TYR A 146 -12.60 1.56 8.67
C TYR A 146 -13.57 2.39 9.51
N GLU A 147 -13.10 2.97 10.61
CA GLU A 147 -13.84 3.88 11.46
C GLU A 147 -14.07 5.23 10.76
N ALA A 148 -13.04 5.79 10.12
CA ALA A 148 -13.18 7.03 9.35
C ALA A 148 -14.12 6.87 8.15
N LEU A 149 -14.01 5.73 7.44
CA LEU A 149 -14.94 5.37 6.36
C LEU A 149 -16.36 5.16 6.88
N SER A 150 -16.51 4.58 8.08
CA SER A 150 -17.81 4.37 8.71
C SER A 150 -18.54 5.69 8.95
N VAL A 151 -17.82 6.71 9.44
CA VAL A 151 -18.36 8.06 9.62
C VAL A 151 -18.66 8.72 8.27
N TYR A 152 -17.75 8.65 7.30
CA TYR A 152 -17.90 9.34 6.02
C TYR A 152 -19.02 8.78 5.14
N PHE A 153 -19.19 7.45 5.11
CA PHE A 153 -20.23 6.78 4.34
C PHE A 153 -21.53 6.54 5.14
N ASP A 154 -21.60 7.04 6.38
CA ASP A 154 -22.73 6.84 7.30
C ASP A 154 -23.20 5.37 7.37
N ALA A 155 -22.23 4.47 7.59
CA ALA A 155 -22.49 3.03 7.62
C ALA A 155 -21.59 2.32 8.63
N PRO A 156 -22.06 1.28 9.34
CA PRO A 156 -21.25 0.58 10.34
C PRO A 156 -19.95 -0.02 9.77
N ALA A 157 -18.85 0.04 10.52
CA ALA A 157 -17.55 -0.52 10.11
C ALA A 157 -17.59 -1.99 9.61
N PRO A 158 -18.41 -2.91 10.18
CA PRO A 158 -18.61 -4.25 9.62
C PRO A 158 -19.19 -4.24 8.19
N ALA A 159 -20.12 -3.33 7.89
CA ALA A 159 -20.68 -3.17 6.55
C ALA A 159 -19.63 -2.64 5.56
N ILE A 160 -18.84 -1.63 5.97
CA ILE A 160 -17.70 -1.12 5.19
C ILE A 160 -16.75 -2.27 4.83
N ARG A 161 -16.33 -3.08 5.83
CA ARG A 161 -15.47 -4.26 5.62
C ARG A 161 -16.05 -5.23 4.59
N ALA A 162 -17.34 -5.54 4.70
CA ALA A 162 -18.02 -6.46 3.79
C ALA A 162 -18.09 -5.89 2.36
N TRP A 163 -18.39 -4.60 2.19
CA TRP A 163 -18.41 -3.93 0.89
C TRP A 163 -17.05 -3.89 0.22
N MET A 164 -15.97 -3.61 0.96
CA MET A 164 -14.62 -3.64 0.40
C MET A 164 -14.21 -5.04 -0.02
N ALA A 165 -14.44 -6.06 0.83
CA ALA A 165 -14.12 -7.45 0.49
C ALA A 165 -14.81 -7.89 -0.82
N ARG A 166 -16.10 -7.58 -0.97
CA ARG A 166 -16.86 -7.85 -2.21
C ARG A 166 -16.30 -7.07 -3.41
N SER A 167 -15.94 -5.80 -3.22
CA SER A 167 -15.40 -4.97 -4.30
C SER A 167 -14.02 -5.45 -4.78
N ILE A 168 -13.16 -5.91 -3.85
CA ILE A 168 -11.86 -6.49 -4.18
C ILE A 168 -12.03 -7.80 -4.95
N HIS A 169 -12.97 -8.65 -4.52
CA HIS A 169 -13.31 -9.88 -5.24
C HIS A 169 -13.74 -9.57 -6.68
N GLN A 170 -14.68 -8.64 -6.85
CA GLN A 170 -15.16 -8.20 -8.17
C GLN A 170 -14.04 -7.62 -9.06
N LEU A 171 -13.08 -6.88 -8.47
CA LEU A 171 -11.89 -6.42 -9.20
C LEU A 171 -10.99 -7.58 -9.64
N GLY A 172 -10.83 -8.61 -8.80
CA GLY A 172 -10.10 -9.83 -9.15
C GLY A 172 -10.68 -10.51 -10.39
N GLU A 173 -12.01 -10.62 -10.45
CA GLU A 173 -12.74 -11.16 -11.60
C GLU A 173 -12.49 -10.34 -12.86
N PHE A 174 -12.61 -9.00 -12.79
CA PHE A 174 -12.34 -8.10 -13.93
C PHE A 174 -10.89 -8.19 -14.42
N LEU A 175 -9.93 -8.42 -13.51
CA LEU A 175 -8.53 -8.60 -13.83
C LEU A 175 -8.19 -10.02 -14.33
N GLY A 176 -9.16 -10.93 -14.39
CA GLY A 176 -8.95 -12.31 -14.81
C GLY A 176 -8.02 -13.09 -13.89
N ARG A 177 -7.84 -12.65 -12.64
CA ARG A 177 -7.18 -13.41 -11.59
C ARG A 177 -8.23 -14.37 -11.01
N ARG A 178 -8.38 -15.54 -11.64
CA ARG A 178 -9.15 -16.64 -11.03
C ARG A 178 -8.44 -17.07 -9.75
N SER A 179 -9.23 -17.23 -8.68
CA SER A 179 -8.81 -17.64 -7.33
C SER A 179 -7.99 -18.92 -7.34
#